data_AF-V5IFX4-F1
#
_entry.id   AF-V5IFX4-F1
#
_cell.length_a   1.000
_cell.length_b   1.000
_cell.length_c   1.000
_cell.angle_alpha   90.00
_cell.angle_beta   90.00
_cell.angle_gamma   90.00
#
_symmetry.space_group_name_H-M   'P 1'
#
loop_
_entity.id
_entity.type
_entity.pdbx_description
1 polymer ?
#
loop_
_entity_poly.entity_id
_entity_poly.type
_entity_poly.pdbx_seq_one_letter_code
_entity_poly.pdbx_strand_id
1 'polypeptide(L)' 'MRTPTNVFYTLVVLAFMWKVSLAFPPFSDVEIVDGKCKWENHLVPDGEFLNLEDPCQTWQCSVEDRSFAILGEW' A
#
# COMPACT_ATOMS: atom_id res chain seq x y z
N MET A 1 -12.41 1.48 -43.62
CA MET A 1 -11.68 2.06 -42.47
C MET A 1 -11.15 0.92 -41.62
N ARG A 2 -9.83 0.66 -41.65
CA ARG A 2 -9.18 -0.36 -40.82
C ARG A 2 -8.86 0.31 -39.50
N THR A 3 -9.77 0.20 -38.53
CA THR A 3 -9.51 0.70 -37.17
C THR A 3 -8.19 0.11 -36.71
N PRO A 4 -7.24 0.93 -36.22
CA PRO A 4 -5.93 0.45 -35.87
C PRO A 4 -6.08 -0.37 -34.60
N THR A 5 -6.17 -1.69 -34.74
CA THR A 5 -6.18 -2.65 -33.63
C THR A 5 -5.07 -2.35 -32.61
N ASN A 6 -3.97 -1.77 -33.09
CA ASN A 6 -2.84 -1.30 -32.32
C ASN A 6 -3.20 -0.23 -31.25
N VAL A 7 -4.15 0.67 -31.53
CA VAL A 7 -4.59 1.71 -30.58
C VAL A 7 -5.44 1.11 -29.45
N PHE A 8 -6.23 0.08 -29.77
CA PHE A 8 -7.01 -0.62 -28.75
C PHE A 8 -6.09 -1.39 -27.79
N TYR A 9 -5.06 -2.07 -28.31
CA TYR A 9 -4.10 -2.78 -27.46
C TYR A 9 -3.28 -1.84 -26.57
N THR A 10 -2.83 -0.69 -27.09
CA THR A 10 -2.11 0.29 -26.26
C THR A 10 -2.97 0.87 -25.15
N LEU A 11 -4.25 1.17 -25.42
CA LEU A 11 -5.19 1.65 -24.40
C LEU A 11 -5.45 0.60 -23.31
N VAL A 12 -5.57 -0.67 -23.68
CA VAL A 12 -5.76 -1.77 -22.72
C VAL A 12 -4.53 -1.91 -21.82
N VAL A 13 -3.32 -1.92 -22.38
CA VAL A 13 -2.08 -2.00 -21.60
C VAL A 13 -1.92 -0.81 -20.65
N LEU A 14 -2.24 0.41 -21.12
CA LEU A 14 -2.17 1.62 -20.30
C LEU A 14 -3.17 1.57 -19.11
N ALA A 15 -4.38 1.07 -19.34
CA ALA A 15 -5.40 0.90 -18.30
C ALA A 15 -5.01 -0.16 -17.26
N PHE A 16 -4.35 -1.25 -17.68
CA PHE A 16 -3.84 -2.26 -16.76
C PHE A 16 -2.67 -1.74 -15.93
N MET A 17 -1.72 -1.01 -16.52
CA MET A 17 -0.63 -0.39 -15.76
C MET A 17 -1.15 0.58 -14.69
N TRP A 18 -2.17 1.38 -15.01
CA TRP A 18 -2.80 2.30 -14.05
C TRP A 18 -3.39 1.56 -12.83
N LYS A 19 -4.02 0.40 -13.05
CA LYS A 19 -4.59 -0.42 -11.98
C LYS A 19 -3.52 -1.02 -11.07
N VAL A 20 -2.33 -1.33 -11.59
CA VAL A 20 -1.20 -1.84 -10.78
C VAL A 20 -0.56 -0.73 -9.94
N SER A 21 -0.49 0.50 -10.45
CA SER A 21 0.04 1.64 -9.68
C SER A 21 -0.89 2.10 -8.54
N LEU A 22 -2.17 1.74 -8.59
CA LEU A 22 -3.14 1.91 -7.49
C LEU A 22 -3.12 0.70 -6.54
N ALA A 23 -1.99 -0.01 -6.45
CA ALA A 23 -1.74 -0.94 -5.35
C ALA A 23 -2.06 -0.19 -4.06
N PHE A 24 -3.17 -0.58 -3.43
CA PHE A 24 -3.51 -0.24 -2.07
C PHE A 24 -2.22 -0.26 -1.24
N PRO A 25 -2.04 0.65 -0.26
CA PRO A 25 -0.91 0.53 0.64
C PRO A 25 -0.88 -0.94 1.11
N PRO A 26 0.26 -1.63 0.96
CA PRO A 26 0.33 -3.09 1.05
C PRO A 26 -0.19 -3.64 2.38
N PHE A 27 -0.42 -2.76 3.36
CA PHE A 27 -0.93 -3.02 4.70
C PHE A 27 -2.13 -2.11 5.02
N SER A 28 -3.18 -2.23 4.21
CA SER A 28 -4.51 -1.66 4.47
C SER A 28 -5.36 -2.64 5.28
N ASP A 29 -6.39 -2.13 5.96
CA ASP A 29 -7.29 -2.91 6.83
C ASP A 29 -6.60 -3.53 8.07
N VAL A 30 -5.63 -2.82 8.67
CA VAL A 30 -5.05 -3.27 9.94
C VAL A 30 -6.05 -3.21 11.08
N GLU A 31 -5.92 -4.17 12.00
CA GLU A 31 -6.73 -4.23 13.20
C GLU A 31 -6.35 -3.07 14.13
N ILE A 32 -7.35 -2.33 14.61
CA ILE A 32 -7.14 -1.25 15.57
C ILE A 32 -7.51 -1.77 16.95
N VAL A 33 -6.55 -1.78 17.87
CA VAL A 33 -6.74 -2.20 19.27
C VAL A 33 -6.31 -1.06 20.16
N ASP A 34 -7.21 -0.58 21.04
CA ASP A 34 -6.98 0.54 21.95
C ASP A 34 -6.43 1.82 21.27
N GLY A 35 -6.89 2.09 20.04
CA GLY A 35 -6.45 3.26 19.26
C GLY A 35 -5.03 3.12 18.70
N LYS A 36 -4.52 1.89 18.55
CA LYS A 36 -3.21 1.59 17.98
C LYS A 36 -3.36 0.62 16.80
N CYS A 37 -2.49 0.75 15.80
CA CYS A 37 -2.41 -0.23 14.72
C CYS A 37 -1.77 -1.52 15.27
N LYS A 38 -2.48 -2.64 15.12
CA LYS A 38 -1.97 -3.97 15.43
C LYS A 38 -1.42 -4.60 14.16
N TRP A 39 -0.14 -4.96 14.21
CA TRP A 39 0.52 -5.75 13.18
C TRP A 39 1.19 -6.95 13.84
N GLU A 40 0.74 -8.16 13.52
CA GLU A 40 1.18 -9.39 14.18
C GLU A 40 1.12 -9.27 15.73
N ASN A 41 2.28 -9.23 16.39
CA ASN A 41 2.43 -9.06 17.84
C ASN A 41 2.80 -7.63 18.28
N HIS A 42 2.84 -6.68 17.34
CA HIS A 42 3.18 -5.29 17.58
C HIS A 42 1.92 -4.42 17.67
N LEU A 43 1.92 -3.52 18.66
CA LEU A 43 0.92 -2.47 18.80
C LEU A 43 1.63 -1.12 18.63
N VAL A 44 1.34 -0.46 17.51
CA VAL A 44 2.00 0.79 17.11
C VAL A 44 1.02 1.94 17.32
N PRO A 45 1.35 2.93 18.17
CA PRO A 45 0.54 4.14 18.32
C PRO A 45 0.39 4.91 17.02
N ASP A 46 -0.68 5.71 16.93
CA ASP A 46 -0.91 6.59 15.78
C ASP A 46 0.29 7.54 15.57
N GLY A 47 0.77 7.62 14.33
CA GLY A 47 1.92 8.41 13.94
C GLY A 47 3.30 7.84 14.30
N GLU A 48 3.37 6.76 15.10
CA GLU A 48 4.62 6.07 15.42
C GLU A 48 5.06 5.09 14.33
N PHE A 49 6.34 4.68 14.43
CA PHE A 49 7.01 3.87 13.42
C PHE A 49 7.27 2.43 13.89
N LEU A 50 7.08 1.48 12.99
CA LEU A 50 7.49 0.10 13.11
C LEU A 50 8.62 -0.16 12.11
N ASN A 51 9.77 -0.60 12.61
CA ASN A 51 10.88 -1.03 11.76
C ASN A 51 10.84 -2.55 11.66
N LEU A 52 10.78 -3.05 10.43
CA LEU A 52 10.82 -4.47 10.13
C LEU A 52 12.22 -4.86 9.68
N GLU A 53 12.66 -6.05 10.10
CA GLU A 53 13.94 -6.61 9.70
C GLU A 53 13.88 -7.37 8.37
N ASP A 54 12.71 -7.91 8.01
CA ASP A 54 12.49 -8.62 6.75
C ASP A 54 11.05 -8.43 6.23
N PRO A 55 10.84 -7.72 5.12
CA PRO A 55 11.82 -6.87 4.42
C PRO A 55 12.25 -5.68 5.30
N CYS A 56 13.49 -5.20 5.15
CA CYS A 56 13.99 -4.00 5.83
C CYS A 56 13.19 -2.76 5.45
N GLN A 57 12.17 -2.42 6.23
CA GLN A 57 11.24 -1.32 5.93
C GLN A 57 10.81 -0.60 7.20
N THR A 58 10.58 0.72 7.09
CA THR A 58 9.92 1.49 8.15
C THR A 58 8.50 1.81 7.75
N TRP A 59 7.57 1.45 8.62
CA TRP A 59 6.15 1.67 8.47
C TRP A 59 5.65 2.67 9.51
N GLN A 60 4.77 3.59 9.13
CA GLN A 60 4.11 4.52 10.03
C GLN A 60 2.64 4.14 10.19
N CYS A 61 2.16 4.02 11.43
CA CYS A 61 0.75 3.76 11.70
C CYS A 61 -0.12 5.00 11.40
N SER A 62 -1.16 4.82 10.59
CA SER A 62 -2.28 5.76 10.44
C SER A 62 -3.55 5.06 10.94
N VAL A 63 -4.04 5.48 12.11
CA VAL A 63 -5.28 4.94 12.69
C VAL A 63 -6.50 5.43 11.90
N GLU A 64 -6.45 6.67 11.39
CA GLU A 64 -7.51 7.25 10.56
C GLU A 64 -7.73 6.43 9.29
N ASP A 65 -6.66 6.09 8.58
CA ASP A 65 -6.71 5.30 7.35
C ASP A 65 -6.72 3.78 7.60
N ARG A 66 -6.60 3.37 8.87
CA ARG A 66 -6.44 1.97 9.30
C ARG A 66 -5.40 1.24 8.47
N SER A 67 -4.25 1.88 8.31
CA SER A 67 -3.18 1.39 7.43
C SER A 67 -1.80 1.74 7.96
N PHE A 68 -0.79 1.08 7.40
CA PHE A 68 0.61 1.49 7.55
C PHE A 68 1.12 2.14 6.27
N ALA A 69 1.73 3.32 6.41
CA ALA A 69 2.44 3.99 5.34
C ALA A 69 3.93 3.58 5.34
N ILE A 70 4.47 3.16 4.19
CA ILE A 70 5.90 2.85 4.06
C ILE A 70 6.67 4.15 3.87
N LEU A 71 7.62 4.43 4.76
CA LEU A 71 8.44 5.65 4.69
C LEU A 71 9.79 5.43 4.00
N GLY A 72 10.26 4.19 3.91
CA GLY A 72 11.51 3.86 3.21
C GLY A 72 11.95 2.41 3.46
N GLU A 73 12.81 1.92 2.58
CA GLU A 73 13.59 0.69 2.74
C GLU A 73 15.01 1.09 3.17
N TRP A 74 15.62 0.36 4.09
CA TRP A 74 16.98 0.63 4.60
C TRP A 74 17.98 -0.43 4.14
#